data_AF-C7NSL1-F1
#
_entry.id   AF-C7NSL1-F1
#
_cell.length_a   1.000
_cell.length_b   1.000
_cell.length_c   1.000
_cell.angle_alpha   90.00
_cell.angle_beta   90.00
_cell.angle_gamma   90.00
#
_symmetry.space_group_name_H-M   'P 1'
#
loop_
_entity.id
_entity.type
_entity.pdbx_description
1 polymer ?
#
loop_
_entity_poly.entity_id
_entity_poly.type
_entity_poly.pdbx_seq_one_letter_code
_entity_poly.pdbx_strand_id
1 'polypeptide(L)'
;MRVTLVLAGLAVVLAGASLAFAADPGASASAEPVPFSDTLTTGLAGVDVQQAYAAGHEIPRVEVFYSHYQYVVGYYGVASAVTAVDREETTRQFGRPIGIYVSDYSGAGPRLTDEGYLTVTSDPAVGWTRASEASFVVGSGARTPGSPAVVPFSDAADASDFAERYGGAVREWGALEPREDEPRASWLREAASDRKAWADRTVQDRRPLLDRPVSITVGGDVPTLAAAIEAAPPNTTVRLPPGTYDGNVTIGKPLTVQGAGERTHVVGDNGTVLRVTAPRVGLADLSISGVGKSNTGTPANASETADDWDESIRTTYGYGDAGVVFDGANRSLVSRVTIQTPASGAIVRDSDGVVVENLSIDGTADWQDGFMGVLAMDSRIVVQHSTFTGGRDAVYTHHADGLVVRDNRMTGMRFAVHEMYTSETLVANNTARDTDIGIVVMTRPRSNVIIENRVSASDVGISVGGSSSLAANNTLVANRYGMDLGAQRSTFAHNVLVGNEVGLRTGTIVPTNRVTDNDLVDNDRYVDTGRGPVRVWTGNHWGTLPGRDTDADGRIDRAFRPTGPVDSVVGRSDGAATLATSPAVTMLRQFQAAVPGLRSANVIDDEPRTDPVHPDRVAAAQNATAAGAGVSP
;
A
#
# COMPACT_ATOMS: atom_id res chain seq x y z
N MET A 1 64.61 -13.29 -6.74
CA MET A 1 64.30 -14.20 -5.61
C MET A 1 63.17 -13.71 -4.70
N ARG A 2 62.98 -12.41 -4.44
CA ARG A 2 61.94 -11.91 -3.51
C ARG A 2 60.50 -11.87 -4.08
N VAL A 3 60.31 -11.57 -5.36
CA VAL A 3 58.95 -11.53 -5.98
C VAL A 3 58.35 -12.94 -6.12
N THR A 4 59.19 -13.93 -6.44
CA THR A 4 58.79 -15.34 -6.58
C THR A 4 58.34 -15.94 -5.24
N LEU A 5 58.99 -15.56 -4.13
CA LEU A 5 58.61 -15.98 -2.78
C LEU A 5 57.29 -15.33 -2.32
N VAL A 6 57.04 -14.07 -2.70
CA VAL A 6 55.77 -13.38 -2.40
C VAL A 6 54.61 -13.96 -3.22
N LEU A 7 54.83 -14.25 -4.51
CA LEU A 7 53.82 -14.90 -5.35
C LEU A 7 53.54 -16.35 -4.93
N ALA A 8 54.56 -17.10 -4.52
CA ALA A 8 54.38 -18.43 -3.96
C ALA A 8 53.64 -18.38 -2.61
N GLY A 9 53.95 -17.41 -1.76
CA GLY A 9 53.22 -17.17 -0.51
C GLY A 9 51.75 -16.83 -0.74
N LEU A 10 51.46 -15.96 -1.73
CA LEU A 10 50.09 -15.59 -2.10
C LEU A 10 49.32 -16.79 -2.69
N ALA A 11 49.97 -17.61 -3.52
CA ALA A 11 49.37 -18.82 -4.08
C ALA A 11 49.07 -19.87 -2.99
N VAL A 12 49.93 -20.02 -1.98
CA VAL A 12 49.69 -20.91 -0.84
C VAL A 12 48.56 -20.39 0.06
N VAL A 13 48.46 -19.07 0.26
CA VAL A 13 47.34 -18.46 1.00
C VAL A 13 46.03 -18.60 0.22
N LEU A 14 46.03 -18.40 -1.10
CA LEU A 14 44.86 -18.60 -1.96
C LEU A 14 44.45 -20.07 -2.06
N ALA A 15 45.42 -20.99 -2.12
CA ALA A 15 45.17 -22.43 -2.09
C ALA A 15 44.64 -22.89 -0.71
N GLY A 16 45.20 -22.37 0.37
CA GLY A 16 44.72 -22.61 1.74
C GLY A 16 43.32 -22.04 1.97
N ALA A 17 43.02 -20.86 1.44
CA ALA A 17 41.67 -20.30 1.45
C ALA A 17 40.70 -21.16 0.61
N SER A 18 41.11 -21.65 -0.56
CA SER A 18 40.28 -22.54 -1.39
C SER A 18 39.97 -23.89 -0.73
N LEU A 19 40.86 -24.41 0.11
CA LEU A 19 40.61 -25.60 0.95
C LEU A 19 39.67 -25.30 2.12
N ALA A 20 39.68 -24.08 2.67
CA ALA A 20 38.68 -23.64 3.64
C ALA A 20 37.28 -23.43 3.02
N PHE A 21 37.21 -23.21 1.70
CA PHE A 21 35.96 -23.17 0.92
C PHE A 21 35.52 -24.55 0.38
N ALA A 22 36.36 -25.58 0.46
CA ALA A 22 36.01 -26.95 0.06
C ALA A 22 35.28 -27.73 1.18
N ALA A 23 35.33 -27.22 2.41
CA ALA A 23 34.45 -27.69 3.48
C ALA A 23 33.10 -26.98 3.33
N ASP A 24 32.10 -27.69 2.78
CA ASP A 24 30.71 -27.26 2.81
C ASP A 24 30.22 -27.30 4.27
N PRO A 25 30.05 -26.14 4.96
CA PRO A 25 29.58 -26.14 6.34
C PRO A 25 28.10 -26.56 6.42
N GLY A 26 27.40 -26.64 5.28
CA GLY A 26 25.99 -27.01 5.18
C GLY A 26 25.72 -28.52 5.28
N ALA A 27 26.74 -29.38 5.17
CA ALA A 27 26.52 -30.83 5.16
C ALA A 27 26.19 -31.44 6.54
N SER A 28 26.23 -30.66 7.63
CA SER A 28 26.05 -31.19 9.00
C SER A 28 25.25 -30.31 9.97
N ALA A 29 24.67 -29.20 9.53
CA ALA A 29 23.64 -28.49 10.30
C ALA A 29 22.26 -28.96 9.82
N SER A 30 21.66 -29.93 10.49
CA SER A 30 20.23 -30.22 10.31
C SER A 30 19.44 -29.04 10.87
N ALA A 31 19.06 -28.10 10.01
CA ALA A 31 18.15 -27.02 10.38
C ALA A 31 16.81 -27.64 10.82
N GLU A 32 16.43 -27.48 12.08
CA GLU A 32 15.13 -27.91 12.59
C GLU A 32 14.12 -26.77 12.47
N PRO A 33 12.82 -27.06 12.26
CA PRO A 33 11.75 -26.06 12.30
C PRO A 33 11.78 -25.25 13.59
N VAL A 34 11.46 -23.96 13.50
CA VAL A 34 11.36 -23.06 14.65
C VAL A 34 9.89 -22.77 14.97
N PRO A 35 9.56 -22.13 16.11
CA PRO A 35 8.23 -21.57 16.29
C PRO A 35 7.95 -20.58 15.15
N PHE A 36 6.82 -20.75 14.44
CA PHE A 36 6.53 -19.91 13.26
C PHE A 36 6.47 -18.41 13.57
N SER A 37 6.14 -18.05 14.82
CA SER A 37 6.19 -16.66 15.34
C SER A 37 7.58 -16.03 15.31
N ASP A 38 8.63 -16.85 15.29
CA ASP A 38 10.03 -16.42 15.33
C ASP A 38 10.60 -16.28 13.90
N THR A 39 9.80 -16.61 12.90
CA THR A 39 10.17 -16.49 11.48
C THR A 39 9.89 -15.08 10.94
N LEU A 40 10.60 -14.71 9.88
CA LEU A 40 10.27 -13.54 9.09
C LEU A 40 9.16 -13.88 8.10
N THR A 41 7.93 -13.51 8.44
CA THR A 41 6.75 -13.95 7.70
C THR A 41 6.45 -13.13 6.43
N THR A 42 5.96 -13.82 5.41
CA THR A 42 5.43 -13.26 4.15
C THR A 42 4.34 -14.20 3.57
N GLY A 43 3.78 -13.88 2.41
CA GLY A 43 2.85 -14.75 1.68
C GLY A 43 1.35 -14.40 1.78
N LEU A 44 0.85 -14.02 2.97
CA LEU A 44 -0.52 -13.50 3.14
C LEU A 44 -0.49 -12.12 3.82
N ALA A 45 -1.54 -11.32 3.61
CA ALA A 45 -1.66 -10.03 4.29
C ALA A 45 -1.88 -10.24 5.79
N GLY A 46 -1.37 -9.34 6.62
CA GLY A 46 -1.51 -9.48 8.07
C GLY A 46 -2.97 -9.47 8.52
N VAL A 47 -3.84 -8.70 7.83
CA VAL A 47 -5.28 -8.67 8.10
C VAL A 47 -5.94 -10.02 7.80
N ASP A 48 -5.63 -10.63 6.66
CA ASP A 48 -6.14 -11.94 6.26
C ASP A 48 -5.75 -13.01 7.28
N VAL A 49 -4.49 -12.97 7.76
CA VAL A 49 -3.98 -13.90 8.78
C VAL A 49 -4.70 -13.70 10.11
N GLN A 50 -4.87 -12.44 10.55
CA GLN A 50 -5.55 -12.12 11.80
C GLN A 50 -7.04 -12.51 11.75
N GLN A 51 -7.74 -12.20 10.66
CA GLN A 51 -9.14 -12.57 10.46
C GLN A 51 -9.32 -14.08 10.41
N ALA A 52 -8.46 -14.80 9.68
CA ALA A 52 -8.50 -16.25 9.62
C ALA A 52 -8.32 -16.87 11.02
N TYR A 53 -7.32 -16.42 11.79
CA TYR A 53 -7.11 -16.95 13.15
C TYR A 53 -8.21 -16.55 14.14
N ALA A 54 -8.75 -15.32 14.06
CA ALA A 54 -9.90 -14.90 14.87
C ALA A 54 -11.15 -15.76 14.58
N ALA A 55 -11.32 -16.21 13.33
CA ALA A 55 -12.37 -17.13 12.91
C ALA A 55 -12.04 -18.62 13.18
N GLY A 56 -10.89 -18.92 13.81
CA GLY A 56 -10.45 -20.29 14.11
C GLY A 56 -10.02 -21.09 12.88
N HIS A 57 -9.65 -20.43 11.78
CA HIS A 57 -9.20 -21.06 10.55
C HIS A 57 -7.69 -21.31 10.56
N GLU A 58 -7.28 -22.43 9.96
CA GLU A 58 -5.90 -22.82 9.75
C GLU A 58 -5.37 -22.33 8.40
N ILE A 59 -4.09 -21.95 8.40
CA ILE A 59 -3.37 -21.52 7.19
C ILE A 59 -2.17 -22.45 7.03
N PRO A 60 -2.02 -23.17 5.90
CA PRO A 60 -0.81 -23.93 5.63
C PRO A 60 0.44 -23.04 5.65
N ARG A 61 1.50 -23.50 6.30
CA ARG A 61 2.72 -22.71 6.55
C ARG A 61 3.95 -23.40 5.97
N VAL A 62 4.95 -22.61 5.58
CA VAL A 62 6.25 -23.12 5.10
C VAL A 62 7.39 -22.34 5.77
N GLU A 63 8.41 -23.05 6.24
CA GLU A 63 9.66 -22.47 6.70
C GLU A 63 10.78 -22.78 5.71
N VAL A 64 11.50 -21.75 5.27
CA VAL A 64 12.63 -21.88 4.37
C VAL A 64 13.89 -21.33 5.02
N PHE A 65 14.90 -22.19 5.09
CA PHE A 65 16.24 -21.89 5.56
C PHE A 65 17.11 -21.63 4.33
N TYR A 66 17.76 -20.48 4.26
CA TYR A 66 18.59 -20.12 3.12
C TYR A 66 20.07 -20.03 3.50
N SER A 67 20.95 -20.51 2.62
CA SER A 67 22.40 -20.58 2.85
C SER A 67 23.08 -19.24 3.14
N HIS A 68 22.55 -18.12 2.63
CA HIS A 68 23.14 -16.79 2.81
C HIS A 68 22.29 -15.87 3.68
N TYR A 69 21.32 -16.41 4.42
CA TYR A 69 20.44 -15.64 5.27
C TYR A 69 20.32 -16.23 6.66
N GLN A 70 20.65 -15.43 7.68
CA GLN A 70 20.72 -15.90 9.07
C GLN A 70 19.35 -16.12 9.72
N TYR A 71 18.27 -15.63 9.11
CA TYR A 71 16.91 -15.72 9.65
C TYR A 71 16.07 -16.70 8.82
N VAL A 72 15.17 -17.42 9.49
CA VAL A 72 14.21 -18.32 8.84
C VAL A 72 13.11 -17.48 8.18
N VAL A 73 12.79 -17.77 6.92
CA VAL A 73 11.70 -17.10 6.21
C VAL A 73 10.45 -17.97 6.28
N GLY A 74 9.40 -17.43 6.90
CA GLY A 74 8.10 -18.07 7.01
C GLY A 74 7.17 -17.62 5.88
N TYR A 75 6.50 -18.56 5.22
CA TYR A 75 5.49 -18.28 4.21
C TYR A 75 4.14 -18.76 4.70
N TYR A 76 3.18 -17.84 4.75
CA TYR A 76 1.77 -18.16 4.81
C TYR A 76 1.30 -18.60 3.41
N GLY A 77 0.93 -19.88 3.31
CA GLY A 77 0.54 -20.57 2.08
C GLY A 77 1.71 -21.24 1.34
N VAL A 78 1.55 -22.54 1.02
CA VAL A 78 2.56 -23.33 0.29
C VAL A 78 2.85 -22.78 -1.11
N ALA A 79 1.82 -22.33 -1.83
CA ALA A 79 2.00 -21.75 -3.17
C ALA A 79 2.91 -20.50 -3.17
N SER A 80 2.86 -19.70 -2.09
CA SER A 80 3.73 -18.53 -1.91
C SER A 80 5.20 -18.95 -1.78
N ALA A 81 5.47 -20.06 -1.08
CA ALA A 81 6.81 -20.59 -0.88
C ALA A 81 7.39 -21.19 -2.17
N VAL A 82 6.63 -22.04 -2.87
CA VAL A 82 7.05 -22.64 -4.16
C VAL A 82 7.45 -21.54 -5.15
N THR A 83 6.60 -20.52 -5.28
CA THR A 83 6.85 -19.36 -6.15
C THR A 83 8.10 -18.56 -5.77
N ALA A 84 8.45 -18.52 -4.47
CA ALA A 84 9.62 -17.80 -4.00
C ALA A 84 10.91 -18.60 -4.16
N VAL A 85 10.88 -19.90 -3.86
CA VAL A 85 12.06 -20.77 -3.79
C VAL A 85 12.68 -21.01 -5.17
N ASP A 86 11.87 -21.12 -6.23
CA ASP A 86 12.37 -21.44 -7.58
C ASP A 86 12.94 -20.23 -8.34
N ARG A 87 12.98 -19.05 -7.72
CA ARG A 87 13.45 -17.81 -8.37
C ARG A 87 14.95 -17.62 -8.28
N GLU A 88 15.53 -17.19 -9.40
CA GLU A 88 16.92 -16.75 -9.45
C GLU A 88 17.14 -15.51 -8.57
N GLU A 89 16.20 -14.57 -8.54
CA GLU A 89 16.25 -13.37 -7.68
C GLU A 89 16.32 -13.77 -6.20
N THR A 90 15.45 -14.68 -5.75
CA THR A 90 15.46 -15.17 -4.36
C THR A 90 16.79 -15.84 -4.04
N THR A 91 17.33 -16.64 -4.96
CA THR A 91 18.64 -17.27 -4.80
C THR A 91 19.76 -16.23 -4.72
N ARG A 92 19.69 -15.15 -5.51
CA ARG A 92 20.65 -14.03 -5.45
C ARG A 92 20.56 -13.28 -4.11
N GLN A 93 19.35 -13.07 -3.59
CA GLN A 93 19.06 -12.32 -2.37
C GLN A 93 19.40 -13.10 -1.09
N PHE A 94 18.92 -14.34 -0.97
CA PHE A 94 18.99 -15.14 0.25
C PHE A 94 19.96 -16.33 0.15
N GLY A 95 20.42 -16.71 -1.05
CA GLY A 95 21.16 -17.95 -1.29
C GLY A 95 20.24 -19.11 -1.65
N ARG A 96 20.81 -20.31 -1.83
CA ARG A 96 20.02 -21.53 -2.07
C ARG A 96 19.30 -21.99 -0.80
N PRO A 97 18.08 -22.55 -0.90
CA PRO A 97 17.44 -23.23 0.22
C PRO A 97 18.31 -24.40 0.70
N ILE A 98 18.48 -24.50 2.02
CA ILE A 98 19.18 -25.60 2.70
C ILE A 98 18.24 -26.46 3.55
N GLY A 99 17.00 -25.99 3.75
CA GLY A 99 15.93 -26.73 4.41
C GLY A 99 14.57 -26.10 4.09
N ILE A 100 13.58 -26.93 3.77
CA ILE A 100 12.20 -26.51 3.50
C ILE A 100 11.28 -27.41 4.32
N TYR A 101 10.54 -26.80 5.23
CA TYR A 101 9.60 -27.48 6.11
C TYR A 101 8.21 -26.94 5.86
N VAL A 102 7.21 -27.82 5.85
CA VAL A 102 5.80 -27.48 5.64
C VAL A 102 4.99 -27.93 6.84
N SER A 103 3.92 -27.19 7.15
CA SER A 103 2.93 -27.62 8.14
C SER A 103 2.47 -29.04 7.82
N ASP A 104 2.24 -29.87 8.83
CA ASP A 104 1.80 -31.26 8.63
C ASP A 104 0.37 -31.44 9.13
N TYR A 105 -0.55 -31.73 8.19
CA TYR A 105 -1.96 -31.99 8.50
C TYR A 105 -2.28 -33.48 8.66
N SER A 106 -1.30 -34.38 8.53
CA SER A 106 -1.50 -35.79 8.82
C SER A 106 -1.83 -36.01 10.29
N GLY A 107 -2.84 -36.85 10.57
CA GLY A 107 -3.35 -37.07 11.93
C GLY A 107 -4.04 -35.88 12.61
N ALA A 108 -4.01 -34.66 12.05
CA ALA A 108 -4.62 -33.45 12.64
C ALA A 108 -6.14 -33.34 12.41
N GLY A 109 -6.72 -34.26 11.64
CA GLY A 109 -8.14 -34.26 11.29
C GLY A 109 -8.59 -32.97 10.57
N PRO A 110 -7.96 -32.59 9.43
CA PRO A 110 -8.32 -31.37 8.72
C PRO A 110 -9.74 -31.44 8.15
N ARG A 111 -10.50 -30.35 8.31
CA ARG A 111 -11.85 -30.17 7.78
C ARG A 111 -11.99 -28.82 7.10
N LEU A 112 -12.90 -28.75 6.13
CA LEU A 112 -13.28 -27.50 5.50
C LEU A 112 -14.59 -26.99 6.09
N THR A 113 -14.68 -25.69 6.33
CA THR A 113 -15.96 -25.00 6.54
C THR A 113 -16.80 -25.03 5.25
N ASP A 114 -18.07 -24.63 5.32
CA ASP A 114 -18.93 -24.48 4.13
C ASP A 114 -18.34 -23.49 3.11
N GLU A 115 -17.53 -22.57 3.62
CA GLU A 115 -16.80 -21.59 2.84
C GLU A 115 -15.46 -22.11 2.30
N GLY A 116 -15.03 -23.32 2.66
CA GLY A 116 -13.78 -23.92 2.18
C GLY A 116 -12.55 -23.53 3.01
N TYR A 117 -12.71 -22.87 4.17
CA TYR A 117 -11.57 -22.57 5.05
C TYR A 117 -11.17 -23.79 5.86
N LEU A 118 -9.85 -23.99 5.99
CA LEU A 118 -9.30 -25.12 6.72
C LEU A 118 -9.48 -24.94 8.23
N THR A 119 -9.82 -26.02 8.92
CA THR A 119 -9.93 -26.12 10.37
C THR A 119 -9.40 -27.48 10.80
N VAL A 120 -8.98 -27.63 12.05
CA VAL A 120 -8.52 -28.91 12.61
C VAL A 120 -9.37 -29.30 13.80
N THR A 121 -9.61 -30.60 13.98
CA THR A 121 -10.59 -31.09 14.99
C THR A 121 -10.00 -31.63 16.28
N SER A 122 -8.66 -31.70 16.40
CA SER A 122 -8.01 -32.34 17.56
C SER A 122 -6.61 -31.75 17.82
N ASP A 123 -6.21 -31.72 19.09
CA ASP A 123 -4.80 -31.72 19.54
C ASP A 123 -4.20 -33.11 19.20
N PRO A 124 -3.04 -33.24 18.53
CA PRO A 124 -1.88 -32.35 18.53
C PRO A 124 -1.94 -31.15 17.57
N ALA A 125 -1.26 -30.07 17.96
CA ALA A 125 -0.95 -28.94 17.09
C ALA A 125 -0.37 -29.40 15.74
N VAL A 126 -0.79 -28.75 14.65
CA VAL A 126 -0.27 -28.94 13.29
C VAL A 126 1.26 -28.91 13.32
N GLY A 127 1.86 -30.07 13.03
CA GLY A 127 3.31 -30.29 13.12
C GLY A 127 4.08 -29.74 11.92
N TRP A 128 5.31 -30.20 11.75
CA TRP A 128 6.16 -29.86 10.62
C TRP A 128 6.74 -31.13 9.99
N THR A 129 6.77 -31.18 8.67
CA THR A 129 7.44 -32.23 7.90
C THR A 129 8.34 -31.60 6.83
N ARG A 130 9.33 -32.34 6.33
CA ARG A 130 10.15 -31.86 5.20
C ARG A 130 9.31 -31.81 3.94
N ALA A 131 9.43 -30.73 3.19
CA ALA A 131 8.69 -30.57 1.93
C ALA A 131 8.97 -31.70 0.94
N SER A 132 10.20 -32.23 0.92
CA SER A 132 10.60 -33.36 0.07
C SER A 132 10.01 -34.71 0.49
N GLU A 133 9.41 -34.79 1.67
CA GLU A 133 8.83 -36.01 2.25
C GLU A 133 7.30 -35.90 2.37
N ALA A 134 6.71 -34.78 1.94
CA ALA A 134 5.30 -34.48 2.08
C ALA A 134 4.53 -34.68 0.76
N SER A 135 3.29 -35.16 0.90
CA SER A 135 2.28 -35.18 -0.15
C SER A 135 1.41 -33.91 -0.07
N PHE A 136 1.14 -33.28 -1.21
CA PHE A 136 0.41 -32.02 -1.28
C PHE A 136 -0.89 -32.18 -2.04
N VAL A 137 -2.02 -31.85 -1.42
CA VAL A 137 -3.31 -31.78 -2.12
C VAL A 137 -3.48 -30.41 -2.76
N VAL A 138 -3.58 -30.38 -4.09
CA VAL A 138 -3.80 -29.18 -4.91
C VAL A 138 -5.16 -29.21 -5.57
N GLY A 139 -5.79 -28.05 -5.75
CA GLY A 139 -7.07 -27.93 -6.45
C GLY A 139 -8.27 -28.56 -5.73
N SER A 140 -8.17 -28.75 -4.41
CA SER A 140 -9.30 -29.10 -3.56
C SER A 140 -10.20 -27.88 -3.30
N GLY A 141 -11.34 -28.08 -2.63
CA GLY A 141 -12.17 -26.99 -2.13
C GLY A 141 -11.51 -26.11 -1.06
N ALA A 142 -10.29 -26.45 -0.60
CA ALA A 142 -9.59 -25.71 0.44
C ALA A 142 -9.14 -24.33 -0.07
N ARG A 143 -9.36 -23.29 0.73
CA ARG A 143 -8.91 -21.93 0.44
C ARG A 143 -8.30 -21.24 1.66
N THR A 144 -7.37 -20.33 1.36
CA THR A 144 -6.93 -19.26 2.26
C THR A 144 -7.59 -17.95 1.82
N PRO A 145 -7.63 -16.89 2.64
CA PRO A 145 -8.14 -15.61 2.18
C PRO A 145 -7.44 -15.17 0.87
N GLY A 146 -8.24 -14.97 -0.17
CA GLY A 146 -7.77 -14.52 -1.49
C GLY A 146 -7.12 -15.57 -2.39
N SER A 147 -6.94 -16.85 -1.99
CA SER A 147 -6.41 -17.86 -2.91
C SER A 147 -6.71 -19.33 -2.54
N PRO A 148 -6.83 -20.23 -3.54
CA PRO A 148 -6.86 -21.68 -3.30
C PRO A 148 -5.67 -22.14 -2.46
N ALA A 149 -5.94 -22.99 -1.46
CA ALA A 149 -4.95 -23.53 -0.56
C ALA A 149 -4.34 -24.81 -1.12
N VAL A 150 -3.05 -25.00 -0.87
CA VAL A 150 -2.36 -26.28 -1.08
C VAL A 150 -2.11 -26.87 0.30
N VAL A 151 -2.61 -28.08 0.54
CA VAL A 151 -2.65 -28.70 1.87
C VAL A 151 -1.59 -29.82 1.95
N PRO A 152 -0.53 -29.65 2.76
CA PRO A 152 0.54 -30.63 2.96
C PRO A 152 0.22 -31.72 4.00
N PHE A 153 0.72 -32.93 3.76
CA PHE A 153 0.56 -34.13 4.61
C PHE A 153 1.87 -34.94 4.62
N SER A 154 2.32 -35.40 5.78
CA SER A 154 3.45 -36.36 5.85
C SER A 154 3.04 -37.79 5.47
N ASP A 155 1.77 -38.15 5.60
CA ASP A 155 1.18 -39.43 5.18
C ASP A 155 0.39 -39.27 3.88
N ALA A 156 0.79 -40.00 2.84
CA ALA A 156 0.14 -40.00 1.53
C ALA A 156 -1.29 -40.56 1.54
N ALA A 157 -1.61 -41.45 2.49
CA ALA A 157 -2.98 -41.95 2.67
C ALA A 157 -3.90 -40.83 3.16
N ASP A 158 -3.47 -40.05 4.15
CA ASP A 158 -4.23 -38.89 4.65
C ASP A 158 -4.46 -37.84 3.55
N ALA A 159 -3.44 -37.60 2.71
CA ALA A 159 -3.58 -36.71 1.54
C ALA A 159 -4.62 -37.22 0.54
N SER A 160 -4.62 -38.53 0.27
CA SER A 160 -5.56 -39.17 -0.64
C SER A 160 -6.99 -39.10 -0.10
N ASP A 161 -7.18 -39.40 1.18
CA ASP A 161 -8.47 -39.31 1.87
C ASP A 161 -9.03 -37.86 1.85
N PHE A 162 -8.16 -36.87 2.05
CA PHE A 162 -8.55 -35.46 1.97
C PHE A 162 -8.96 -35.06 0.54
N ALA A 163 -8.21 -35.50 -0.48
CA ALA A 163 -8.51 -35.23 -1.88
C ALA A 163 -9.80 -35.93 -2.34
N GLU A 164 -10.06 -37.16 -1.88
CA GLU A 164 -11.32 -37.87 -2.16
C GLU A 164 -12.52 -37.15 -1.54
N ARG A 165 -12.36 -36.59 -0.32
CA ARG A 165 -13.44 -35.91 0.39
C ARG A 165 -13.75 -34.52 -0.16
N TYR A 166 -12.73 -33.74 -0.51
CA TYR A 166 -12.87 -32.32 -0.86
C TYR A 166 -12.46 -31.99 -2.30
N GLY A 167 -12.21 -33.02 -3.13
CA GLY A 167 -11.67 -32.88 -4.48
C GLY A 167 -10.18 -32.56 -4.50
N GLY A 168 -9.61 -32.50 -5.70
CA GLY A 168 -8.20 -32.14 -5.94
C GLY A 168 -7.33 -33.32 -6.37
N ALA A 169 -6.03 -33.09 -6.43
CA ALA A 169 -5.02 -34.08 -6.80
C ALA A 169 -3.84 -34.04 -5.82
N VAL A 170 -3.25 -35.20 -5.55
CA VAL A 170 -2.04 -35.33 -4.72
C VAL A 170 -0.81 -35.14 -5.60
N ARG A 171 0.14 -34.31 -5.15
CA ARG A 171 1.39 -33.95 -5.83
C ARG A 171 2.56 -33.98 -4.85
N GLU A 172 3.74 -34.24 -5.38
CA GLU A 172 5.02 -34.08 -4.66
C GLU A 172 5.51 -32.62 -4.76
N TRP A 173 6.37 -32.17 -3.85
CA TRP A 173 6.91 -30.80 -3.85
C TRP A 173 7.48 -30.36 -5.21
N GLY A 174 8.34 -31.18 -5.83
CA GLY A 174 8.96 -30.86 -7.11
C GLY A 174 8.00 -30.88 -8.32
N ALA A 175 6.75 -31.33 -8.12
CA ALA A 175 5.68 -31.30 -9.11
C ALA A 175 4.67 -30.18 -8.83
N LEU A 176 4.87 -29.37 -7.79
CA LEU A 176 4.11 -28.15 -7.58
C LEU A 176 4.59 -27.10 -8.56
N GLU A 177 3.69 -26.65 -9.42
CA GLU A 177 4.01 -25.58 -10.34
C GLU A 177 4.07 -24.25 -9.56
N PRO A 178 5.15 -23.46 -9.71
CA PRO A 178 5.13 -22.07 -9.31
C PRO A 178 3.89 -21.43 -9.91
N ARG A 179 3.18 -20.60 -9.15
CA ARG A 179 2.24 -19.71 -9.82
C ARG A 179 3.09 -18.83 -10.72
N GLU A 180 2.73 -18.77 -12.01
CA GLU A 180 3.10 -17.60 -12.80
C GLU A 180 2.58 -16.41 -11.99
N ASP A 181 3.51 -15.66 -11.38
CA ASP A 181 3.21 -14.27 -11.09
C ASP A 181 3.05 -13.68 -12.49
N GLU A 182 1.82 -13.71 -13.04
CA GLU A 182 1.41 -12.73 -14.04
C GLU A 182 2.02 -11.42 -13.57
N PRO A 183 2.82 -10.72 -14.41
CA PRO A 183 3.68 -9.66 -13.93
C PRO A 183 2.84 -8.78 -13.03
N ARG A 184 3.06 -8.76 -11.71
CA ARG A 184 2.01 -8.31 -10.76
C ARG A 184 1.45 -6.91 -11.08
N ALA A 185 2.21 -6.12 -11.83
CA ALA A 185 1.80 -4.87 -12.43
C ALA A 185 0.74 -4.97 -13.56
N SER A 186 0.68 -5.99 -14.41
CA SER A 186 -0.31 -6.11 -15.49
C SER A 186 -1.72 -6.22 -14.94
N TRP A 187 -1.99 -7.16 -14.04
CA TRP A 187 -3.31 -7.31 -13.43
C TRP A 187 -3.64 -6.10 -12.53
N LEU A 188 -2.66 -5.49 -11.84
CA LEU A 188 -2.90 -4.26 -11.07
C LEU A 188 -3.18 -3.05 -11.96
N ARG A 189 -2.60 -2.97 -13.17
CA ARG A 189 -2.94 -1.94 -14.16
C ARG A 189 -4.34 -2.16 -14.73
N GLU A 190 -4.72 -3.40 -14.98
CA GLU A 190 -6.09 -3.76 -15.36
C GLU A 190 -7.07 -3.40 -14.24
N ALA A 191 -6.77 -3.79 -12.99
CA ALA A 191 -7.54 -3.40 -11.82
C ALA A 191 -7.63 -1.88 -11.66
N ALA A 192 -6.57 -1.14 -11.98
CA ALA A 192 -6.61 0.33 -12.02
C ALA A 192 -7.64 0.85 -13.02
N SER A 193 -7.64 0.29 -14.24
CA SER A 193 -8.62 0.62 -15.28
C SER A 193 -10.05 0.30 -14.84
N ASP A 194 -10.27 -0.87 -14.24
CA ASP A 194 -11.58 -1.29 -13.73
C ASP A 194 -12.08 -0.39 -12.60
N ARG A 195 -11.19 -0.01 -11.67
CA ARG A 195 -11.50 0.92 -10.57
C ARG A 195 -11.80 2.33 -11.09
N LYS A 196 -11.06 2.82 -12.09
CA LYS A 196 -11.36 4.08 -12.80
C LYS A 196 -12.77 4.00 -13.43
N ALA A 197 -13.05 2.94 -14.18
CA ALA A 197 -14.35 2.74 -14.82
C ALA A 197 -15.52 2.59 -13.82
N TRP A 198 -15.28 1.92 -12.69
CA TRP A 198 -16.25 1.85 -11.60
C TRP A 198 -16.53 3.24 -11.01
N ALA A 199 -15.50 4.05 -10.77
CA ALA A 199 -15.66 5.40 -10.23
C ALA A 199 -16.45 6.28 -11.20
N ASP A 200 -16.14 6.25 -12.49
CA ASP A 200 -16.83 7.03 -13.52
C ASP A 200 -18.32 6.68 -13.61
N ARG A 201 -18.65 5.38 -13.64
CA ARG A 201 -20.05 4.92 -13.58
C ARG A 201 -20.74 5.38 -12.29
N THR A 202 -20.06 5.24 -11.16
CA THR A 202 -20.60 5.63 -9.85
C THR A 202 -20.92 7.12 -9.81
N VAL A 203 -20.03 7.99 -10.30
CA VAL A 203 -20.26 9.43 -10.43
C VAL A 203 -21.42 9.73 -11.36
N GLN A 204 -21.44 9.13 -12.55
CA GLN A 204 -22.50 9.35 -13.53
C GLN A 204 -23.88 8.97 -12.98
N ASP A 205 -23.97 7.87 -12.24
CA ASP A 205 -25.17 7.39 -11.57
C ASP A 205 -25.71 8.34 -10.47
N ARG A 206 -24.86 9.24 -9.93
CA ARG A 206 -25.27 10.19 -8.89
C ARG A 206 -25.70 11.54 -9.44
N ARG A 207 -25.27 11.92 -10.65
CA ARG A 207 -25.64 13.21 -11.27
C ARG A 207 -27.15 13.48 -11.31
N PRO A 208 -28.03 12.51 -11.66
CA PRO A 208 -29.48 12.75 -11.69
C PRO A 208 -30.10 13.15 -10.34
N LEU A 209 -29.39 12.99 -9.21
CA LEU A 209 -29.85 13.50 -7.92
C LEU A 209 -29.99 15.03 -7.94
N LEU A 210 -29.19 15.73 -8.76
CA LEU A 210 -29.22 17.19 -8.88
C LEU A 210 -30.35 17.70 -9.79
N ASP A 211 -30.93 16.83 -10.63
CA ASP A 211 -31.96 17.18 -11.63
C ASP A 211 -33.39 16.95 -11.13
N ARG A 212 -33.55 16.61 -9.85
CA ARG A 212 -34.87 16.36 -9.25
C ARG A 212 -35.74 17.62 -9.27
N PRO A 213 -37.06 17.48 -9.47
CA PRO A 213 -37.97 18.62 -9.50
C PRO A 213 -38.00 19.33 -8.13
N VAL A 214 -37.99 20.65 -8.16
CA VAL A 214 -38.14 21.49 -6.96
C VAL A 214 -39.56 21.35 -6.44
N SER A 215 -39.70 20.99 -5.17
CA SER A 215 -41.00 20.86 -4.50
C SER A 215 -41.23 21.92 -3.43
N ILE A 216 -40.16 22.36 -2.75
CA ILE A 216 -40.20 23.32 -1.65
C ILE A 216 -39.04 24.31 -1.79
N THR A 217 -39.32 25.60 -1.59
CA THR A 217 -38.35 26.69 -1.51
C THR A 217 -38.37 27.33 -0.13
N VAL A 218 -37.23 27.31 0.56
CA VAL A 218 -37.11 27.90 1.91
C VAL A 218 -37.25 29.43 1.85
N GLY A 219 -38.03 29.99 2.76
CA GLY A 219 -38.41 31.42 2.81
C GLY A 219 -39.62 31.77 1.93
N GLY A 220 -39.98 30.92 0.96
CA GLY A 220 -41.17 31.08 0.12
C GLY A 220 -42.33 30.20 0.61
N ASP A 221 -42.11 28.89 0.65
CA ASP A 221 -43.15 27.91 1.00
C ASP A 221 -43.18 27.63 2.51
N VAL A 222 -42.00 27.59 3.14
CA VAL A 222 -41.81 27.35 4.58
C VAL A 222 -40.62 28.16 5.11
N PRO A 223 -40.61 28.55 6.40
CA PRO A 223 -39.62 29.51 6.91
C PRO A 223 -38.22 28.94 7.13
N THR A 224 -38.08 27.63 7.38
CA THR A 224 -36.79 27.03 7.79
C THR A 224 -36.40 25.83 6.94
N LEU A 225 -35.10 25.51 6.94
CA LEU A 225 -34.57 24.31 6.27
C LEU A 225 -35.16 23.02 6.86
N ALA A 226 -35.26 22.93 8.18
CA ALA A 226 -35.85 21.78 8.87
C ALA A 226 -37.31 21.53 8.41
N ALA A 227 -38.14 22.59 8.40
CA ALA A 227 -39.52 22.50 7.94
C ALA A 227 -39.61 22.10 6.46
N ALA A 228 -38.67 22.55 5.63
CA ALA A 228 -38.64 22.20 4.22
C ALA A 228 -38.28 20.73 3.99
N ILE A 229 -37.30 20.20 4.73
CA ILE A 229 -36.93 18.78 4.69
C ILE A 229 -38.11 17.90 5.15
N GLU A 230 -38.82 18.33 6.19
CA GLU A 230 -39.99 17.62 6.70
C GLU A 230 -41.14 17.62 5.68
N ALA A 231 -41.45 18.77 5.08
CA ALA A 231 -42.58 18.93 4.16
C ALA A 231 -42.31 18.35 2.75
N ALA A 232 -41.07 18.36 2.29
CA ALA A 232 -40.73 17.93 0.93
C ALA A 232 -41.06 16.43 0.71
N PRO A 233 -41.73 16.08 -0.40
CA PRO A 233 -41.91 14.69 -0.81
C PRO A 233 -40.55 14.02 -1.13
N PRO A 234 -40.41 12.70 -0.92
CA PRO A 234 -39.24 11.97 -1.39
C PRO A 234 -38.99 12.16 -2.89
N ASN A 235 -37.72 12.12 -3.29
CA ASN A 235 -37.21 12.27 -4.64
C ASN A 235 -37.46 13.65 -5.28
N THR A 236 -37.59 14.67 -4.45
CA THR A 236 -37.71 16.07 -4.89
C THR A 236 -36.57 16.91 -4.34
N THR A 237 -36.51 18.17 -4.77
CA THR A 237 -35.50 19.15 -4.35
C THR A 237 -36.09 20.19 -3.41
N VAL A 238 -35.41 20.36 -2.27
CA VAL A 238 -35.53 21.52 -1.38
C VAL A 238 -34.55 22.58 -1.87
N ARG A 239 -35.08 23.70 -2.37
CA ARG A 239 -34.30 24.82 -2.89
C ARG A 239 -34.03 25.84 -1.78
N LEU A 240 -32.77 26.21 -1.61
CA LEU A 240 -32.31 27.26 -0.71
C LEU A 240 -31.83 28.43 -1.56
N PRO A 241 -32.60 29.53 -1.65
CA PRO A 241 -32.10 30.77 -2.24
C PRO A 241 -30.82 31.30 -1.53
N PRO A 242 -30.18 32.35 -2.07
CA PRO A 242 -29.15 33.07 -1.33
C PRO A 242 -29.63 33.51 0.05
N GLY A 243 -28.88 33.20 1.11
CA GLY A 243 -29.29 33.44 2.48
C GLY A 243 -28.49 32.65 3.50
N THR A 244 -28.81 32.86 4.78
CA THR A 244 -28.27 32.08 5.90
C THR A 244 -29.40 31.23 6.50
N TYR A 245 -29.11 29.96 6.75
CA TYR A 245 -30.08 28.97 7.21
C TYR A 245 -29.52 28.23 8.41
N ASP A 246 -30.36 28.01 9.41
CA ASP A 246 -30.00 27.18 10.56
C ASP A 246 -29.79 25.73 10.11
N GLY A 247 -28.65 25.18 10.52
CA GLY A 247 -28.25 23.80 10.29
C GLY A 247 -28.72 22.88 11.41
N ASN A 248 -27.87 21.90 11.76
CA ASN A 248 -28.14 20.83 12.72
C ASN A 248 -29.40 20.01 12.39
N VAL A 249 -29.63 19.75 11.10
CA VAL A 249 -30.81 19.05 10.59
C VAL A 249 -30.51 17.62 10.15
N THR A 250 -31.51 16.74 10.27
CA THR A 250 -31.44 15.35 9.80
C THR A 250 -32.26 15.16 8.53
N ILE A 251 -31.64 14.63 7.48
CA ILE A 251 -32.26 14.27 6.21
C ILE A 251 -32.56 12.76 6.23
N GLY A 252 -33.77 12.43 6.70
CA GLY A 252 -34.25 11.05 6.87
C GLY A 252 -35.04 10.49 5.68
N LYS A 253 -35.06 11.17 4.53
CA LYS A 253 -35.72 10.68 3.30
C LYS A 253 -34.89 11.00 2.05
N PRO A 254 -35.01 10.23 0.96
CA PRO A 254 -34.28 10.49 -0.28
C PRO A 254 -34.71 11.85 -0.86
N LEU A 255 -33.87 12.87 -0.78
CA LEU A 255 -34.18 14.22 -1.28
C LEU A 255 -32.91 14.94 -1.71
N THR A 256 -33.05 16.06 -2.40
CA THR A 256 -31.92 16.93 -2.73
C THR A 256 -32.05 18.26 -2.01
N VAL A 257 -31.00 18.69 -1.31
CA VAL A 257 -30.86 20.06 -0.77
C VAL A 257 -29.95 20.82 -1.71
N GLN A 258 -30.49 21.84 -2.37
CA GLN A 258 -29.76 22.59 -3.39
C GLN A 258 -29.76 24.08 -3.08
N GLY A 259 -28.57 24.67 -2.93
CA GLY A 259 -28.37 26.09 -2.70
C GLY A 259 -28.01 26.89 -3.96
N ALA A 260 -27.36 28.03 -3.74
CA ALA A 260 -26.89 28.97 -4.75
C ALA A 260 -25.37 29.24 -4.64
N GLY A 261 -24.62 28.22 -4.24
CA GLY A 261 -23.17 28.22 -4.04
C GLY A 261 -22.78 28.84 -2.70
N GLU A 262 -21.68 29.60 -2.69
CA GLU A 262 -21.20 30.33 -1.50
C GLU A 262 -22.24 31.31 -0.91
N ARG A 263 -23.24 31.71 -1.72
CA ARG A 263 -24.31 32.62 -1.29
C ARG A 263 -25.38 31.96 -0.43
N THR A 264 -25.38 30.63 -0.32
CA THR A 264 -26.29 29.86 0.53
C THR A 264 -25.49 29.26 1.67
N HIS A 265 -25.61 29.83 2.85
CA HIS A 265 -24.84 29.47 4.03
C HIS A 265 -25.70 28.69 5.02
N VAL A 266 -25.33 27.45 5.31
CA VAL A 266 -25.95 26.61 6.35
C VAL A 266 -25.03 26.62 7.57
N VAL A 267 -25.53 27.12 8.70
CA VAL A 267 -24.71 27.38 9.89
C VAL A 267 -25.19 26.51 11.03
N GLY A 268 -24.28 25.73 11.61
CA GLY A 268 -24.55 25.01 12.85
C GLY A 268 -24.38 25.87 14.10
N ASP A 269 -25.00 25.46 15.20
CA ASP A 269 -24.87 26.11 16.52
C ASP A 269 -23.89 25.39 17.46
N ASN A 270 -23.75 24.07 17.31
CA ASN A 270 -22.69 23.19 17.81
C ASN A 270 -22.97 21.78 17.24
N GLY A 271 -21.95 20.94 17.09
CA GLY A 271 -22.13 19.56 16.62
C GLY A 271 -22.11 19.39 15.10
N THR A 272 -22.74 18.32 14.60
CA THR A 272 -22.87 18.05 13.15
C THR A 272 -23.93 18.93 12.48
N VAL A 273 -23.57 19.61 11.37
CA VAL A 273 -24.48 20.56 10.70
C VAL A 273 -25.54 19.85 9.86
N LEU A 274 -25.16 18.88 9.03
CA LEU A 274 -26.12 18.10 8.22
C LEU A 274 -25.92 16.61 8.49
N ARG A 275 -26.96 15.92 8.98
CA ARG A 275 -26.94 14.46 9.15
C ARG A 275 -27.82 13.81 8.10
N VAL A 276 -27.27 12.87 7.35
CA VAL A 276 -27.94 12.16 6.27
C VAL A 276 -28.07 10.70 6.67
N THR A 277 -29.32 10.23 6.79
CA THR A 277 -29.62 8.85 7.20
C THR A 277 -30.46 8.10 6.17
N ALA A 278 -30.81 8.76 5.07
CA ALA A 278 -31.51 8.14 3.95
C ALA A 278 -30.60 7.98 2.73
N PRO A 279 -30.81 6.93 1.92
CA PRO A 279 -30.06 6.73 0.69
C PRO A 279 -30.48 7.75 -0.37
N ARG A 280 -29.60 7.95 -1.37
CA ARG A 280 -29.84 8.80 -2.54
C ARG A 280 -30.16 10.24 -2.17
N VAL A 281 -29.46 10.80 -1.20
CA VAL A 281 -29.54 12.22 -0.87
C VAL A 281 -28.54 13.00 -1.70
N GLY A 282 -28.96 14.14 -2.24
CA GLY A 282 -28.08 15.08 -2.93
C GLY A 282 -27.88 16.33 -2.08
N LEU A 283 -26.64 16.73 -1.83
CA LEU A 283 -26.29 18.01 -1.24
C LEU A 283 -25.47 18.79 -2.27
N ALA A 284 -25.94 19.97 -2.67
CA ALA A 284 -25.24 20.74 -3.67
C ALA A 284 -25.35 22.25 -3.52
N ASP A 285 -24.29 22.93 -3.95
CA ASP A 285 -24.23 24.39 -4.05
C ASP A 285 -24.43 25.07 -2.68
N LEU A 286 -23.70 24.61 -1.66
CA LEU A 286 -23.82 25.07 -0.27
C LEU A 286 -22.48 25.59 0.28
N SER A 287 -22.53 26.57 1.18
CA SER A 287 -21.46 26.86 2.15
C SER A 287 -21.91 26.37 3.52
N ILE A 288 -21.04 25.69 4.26
CA ILE A 288 -21.32 25.12 5.58
C ILE A 288 -20.29 25.62 6.60
N SER A 289 -20.76 26.06 7.76
CA SER A 289 -19.91 26.42 8.90
C SER A 289 -20.63 26.15 10.23
N GLY A 290 -20.03 26.55 11.35
CA GLY A 290 -20.60 26.31 12.68
C GLY A 290 -20.53 24.85 13.13
N VAL A 291 -19.58 24.08 12.57
CA VAL A 291 -19.31 22.70 12.99
C VAL A 291 -18.79 22.69 14.42
N GLY A 292 -19.29 21.76 15.23
CA GLY A 292 -18.78 21.50 16.57
C GLY A 292 -17.31 21.08 16.58
N LYS A 293 -16.73 21.06 17.78
CA LYS A 293 -15.30 20.76 17.99
C LYS A 293 -15.03 19.35 18.48
N SER A 294 -16.07 18.51 18.64
CA SER A 294 -15.87 17.17 19.16
C SER A 294 -15.26 16.28 18.09
N ASN A 295 -14.07 15.75 18.35
CA ASN A 295 -13.41 14.80 17.45
C ASN A 295 -13.78 13.34 17.76
N THR A 296 -14.53 13.08 18.82
CA THR A 296 -14.95 11.75 19.29
C THR A 296 -16.45 11.71 19.57
N GLY A 297 -17.07 10.54 19.54
CA GLY A 297 -18.46 10.38 19.98
C GLY A 297 -18.77 8.93 20.38
N THR A 298 -19.93 8.70 21.00
CA THR A 298 -20.36 7.36 21.45
C THR A 298 -21.31 6.73 20.43
N PRO A 299 -21.09 5.47 19.98
CA PRO A 299 -22.05 4.74 19.17
C PRO A 299 -23.41 4.60 19.88
N ALA A 300 -24.51 4.67 19.14
CA ALA A 300 -25.86 4.50 19.71
C ALA A 300 -26.09 3.09 20.30
N ASN A 301 -25.28 2.11 19.89
CA ASN A 301 -25.33 0.70 20.32
C ASN A 301 -23.96 0.23 20.87
N ALA A 302 -23.28 1.04 21.68
CA ALA A 302 -22.06 0.58 22.36
C ALA A 302 -22.41 -0.61 23.26
N SER A 303 -21.96 -1.81 22.90
CA SER A 303 -22.12 -2.99 23.76
C SER A 303 -21.10 -2.87 24.91
N GLU A 304 -21.50 -3.17 26.15
CA GLU A 304 -20.58 -3.19 27.30
C GLU A 304 -19.53 -4.33 27.23
N THR A 305 -19.41 -5.03 26.10
CA THR A 305 -18.60 -6.25 25.93
C THR A 305 -17.39 -6.13 25.01
N ALA A 306 -17.03 -4.95 24.51
CA ALA A 306 -15.99 -4.85 23.50
C ALA A 306 -14.64 -4.36 24.05
N ASP A 307 -13.79 -5.30 24.46
CA ASP A 307 -12.33 -5.18 24.39
C ASP A 307 -11.84 -5.32 22.93
N ASP A 308 -12.58 -4.76 21.95
CA ASP A 308 -12.21 -4.80 20.55
C ASP A 308 -11.46 -3.52 20.18
N TRP A 309 -10.19 -3.68 19.79
CA TRP A 309 -9.32 -2.58 19.38
C TRP A 309 -9.92 -1.79 18.20
N ASP A 310 -10.73 -2.43 17.36
CA ASP A 310 -11.43 -1.80 16.25
C ASP A 310 -12.56 -0.85 16.72
N GLU A 311 -13.31 -1.23 17.76
CA GLU A 311 -14.40 -0.40 18.31
C GLU A 311 -13.86 0.91 18.92
N SER A 312 -12.65 0.89 19.48
CA SER A 312 -11.96 2.09 19.95
C SER A 312 -11.66 3.08 18.80
N ILE A 313 -11.22 2.57 17.65
CA ILE A 313 -10.94 3.40 16.46
C ILE A 313 -12.24 3.93 15.86
N ARG A 314 -13.28 3.08 15.75
CA ARG A 314 -14.62 3.49 15.28
C ARG A 314 -15.19 4.63 16.13
N THR A 315 -15.18 4.47 17.45
CA THR A 315 -15.69 5.45 18.42
C THR A 315 -14.88 6.75 18.39
N THR A 316 -13.56 6.64 18.26
CA THR A 316 -12.65 7.80 18.27
C THR A 316 -12.73 8.60 16.98
N TYR A 317 -12.87 7.98 15.81
CA TYR A 317 -12.82 8.72 14.54
C TYR A 317 -14.18 8.87 13.85
N GLY A 318 -15.06 7.86 13.93
CA GLY A 318 -16.29 7.79 13.13
C GLY A 318 -17.51 8.53 13.70
N TYR A 319 -17.43 9.06 14.93
CA TYR A 319 -18.57 9.68 15.64
C TYR A 319 -18.32 11.14 16.07
N GLY A 320 -17.26 11.78 15.57
CA GLY A 320 -17.02 13.20 15.77
C GLY A 320 -18.02 14.11 15.03
N ASP A 321 -17.91 15.40 15.29
CA ASP A 321 -18.67 16.45 14.61
C ASP A 321 -18.17 16.65 13.18
N ALA A 322 -19.10 16.93 12.27
CA ALA A 322 -18.77 17.22 10.88
C ALA A 322 -19.70 18.26 10.24
N GLY A 323 -19.24 18.88 9.15
CA GLY A 323 -20.14 19.64 8.28
C GLY A 323 -21.26 18.76 7.73
N VAL A 324 -20.92 17.54 7.31
CA VAL A 324 -21.89 16.54 6.84
C VAL A 324 -21.55 15.15 7.37
N VAL A 325 -22.54 14.42 7.88
CA VAL A 325 -22.42 12.98 8.21
C VAL A 325 -23.37 12.19 7.33
N PHE A 326 -22.87 11.16 6.65
CA PHE A 326 -23.63 10.10 6.00
C PHE A 326 -23.53 8.84 6.87
N ASP A 327 -24.68 8.32 7.31
CA ASP A 327 -24.78 7.15 8.19
C ASP A 327 -25.87 6.23 7.64
N GLY A 328 -25.50 5.09 7.05
CA GLY A 328 -26.45 4.24 6.29
C GLY A 328 -27.00 4.89 5.01
N ALA A 329 -26.37 5.96 4.51
CA ALA A 329 -26.90 6.83 3.47
C ALA A 329 -26.34 6.52 2.08
N ASN A 330 -26.49 5.25 1.67
CA ASN A 330 -25.98 4.71 0.42
C ASN A 330 -26.37 5.55 -0.81
N ARG A 331 -25.46 5.59 -1.80
CA ARG A 331 -25.69 6.18 -3.13
C ARG A 331 -26.06 7.67 -3.09
N SER A 332 -25.50 8.40 -2.13
CA SER A 332 -25.67 9.85 -1.97
C SER A 332 -24.60 10.67 -2.72
N LEU A 333 -24.80 11.98 -2.80
CA LEU A 333 -23.92 12.91 -3.50
C LEU A 333 -23.69 14.17 -2.67
N VAL A 334 -22.42 14.58 -2.55
CA VAL A 334 -22.02 15.93 -2.16
C VAL A 334 -21.31 16.55 -3.35
N SER A 335 -21.83 17.65 -3.88
CA SER A 335 -21.29 18.30 -5.09
C SER A 335 -21.26 19.82 -4.95
N ARG A 336 -20.11 20.46 -5.15
CA ARG A 336 -19.95 21.93 -5.07
C ARG A 336 -20.36 22.48 -3.70
N VAL A 337 -19.74 21.93 -2.66
CA VAL A 337 -19.96 22.34 -1.27
C VAL A 337 -18.66 22.89 -0.71
N THR A 338 -18.74 23.98 0.05
CA THR A 338 -17.62 24.51 0.83
C THR A 338 -17.90 24.29 2.31
N ILE A 339 -16.93 23.76 3.05
CA ILE A 339 -17.08 23.49 4.49
C ILE A 339 -15.90 24.12 5.24
N GLN A 340 -16.22 25.00 6.18
CA GLN A 340 -15.28 25.51 7.18
C GLN A 340 -15.47 24.73 8.47
N THR A 341 -14.43 24.08 8.96
CA THR A 341 -14.56 23.16 10.10
C THR A 341 -13.32 23.11 10.98
N PRO A 342 -13.46 23.15 12.32
CA PRO A 342 -12.40 22.77 13.25
C PRO A 342 -12.33 21.24 13.48
N ALA A 343 -13.30 20.48 12.99
CA ALA A 343 -13.42 19.03 13.15
C ALA A 343 -13.44 18.35 11.76
N SER A 344 -14.35 17.40 11.53
CA SER A 344 -14.46 16.75 10.22
C SER A 344 -15.17 17.62 9.19
N GLY A 345 -14.83 17.49 7.92
CA GLY A 345 -15.58 18.10 6.82
C GLY A 345 -16.81 17.25 6.49
N ALA A 346 -16.56 16.04 5.99
CA ALA A 346 -17.57 15.03 5.72
C ALA A 346 -17.18 13.67 6.34
N ILE A 347 -18.10 13.06 7.07
CA ILE A 347 -17.98 11.68 7.55
C ILE A 347 -18.91 10.81 6.73
N VAL A 348 -18.41 9.72 6.16
CA VAL A 348 -19.16 8.73 5.42
C VAL A 348 -18.94 7.38 6.09
N ARG A 349 -19.96 6.93 6.83
CA ARG A 349 -19.93 5.70 7.62
C ARG A 349 -21.06 4.79 7.19
N ASP A 350 -20.77 3.49 7.04
CA ASP A 350 -21.75 2.47 6.64
C ASP A 350 -22.56 2.88 5.38
N SER A 351 -21.91 3.56 4.42
CA SER A 351 -22.56 4.30 3.32
C SER A 351 -21.86 4.12 1.97
N ASP A 352 -22.21 3.06 1.24
CA ASP A 352 -21.62 2.69 -0.04
C ASP A 352 -22.10 3.54 -1.23
N GLY A 353 -21.18 3.74 -2.19
CA GLY A 353 -21.47 4.41 -3.46
C GLY A 353 -21.80 5.89 -3.33
N VAL A 354 -21.40 6.50 -2.20
CA VAL A 354 -21.40 7.95 -2.01
C VAL A 354 -20.33 8.58 -2.90
N VAL A 355 -20.68 9.70 -3.52
CA VAL A 355 -19.75 10.52 -4.31
C VAL A 355 -19.57 11.85 -3.62
N VAL A 356 -18.31 12.19 -3.34
CA VAL A 356 -17.88 13.51 -2.88
C VAL A 356 -17.10 14.14 -4.01
N GLU A 357 -17.67 15.17 -4.63
CA GLU A 357 -17.03 15.87 -5.75
C GLU A 357 -17.08 17.39 -5.62
N ASN A 358 -16.07 18.08 -6.13
CA ASN A 358 -16.00 19.55 -6.07
C ASN A 358 -16.23 20.08 -4.65
N LEU A 359 -15.73 19.37 -3.64
CA LEU A 359 -15.77 19.78 -2.24
C LEU A 359 -14.58 20.71 -1.98
N SER A 360 -14.81 21.80 -1.24
CA SER A 360 -13.74 22.65 -0.71
C SER A 360 -13.76 22.57 0.81
N ILE A 361 -12.73 21.99 1.40
CA ILE A 361 -12.54 21.96 2.85
C ILE A 361 -11.52 23.02 3.26
N ASP A 362 -11.93 23.86 4.20
CA ASP A 362 -11.10 24.82 4.92
C ASP A 362 -11.02 24.38 6.39
N GLY A 363 -9.92 23.70 6.72
CA GLY A 363 -9.63 23.17 8.05
C GLY A 363 -8.80 24.13 8.89
N THR A 364 -8.39 23.69 10.08
CA THR A 364 -7.47 24.47 10.92
C THR A 364 -6.09 24.60 10.29
N ALA A 365 -5.40 25.71 10.56
CA ALA A 365 -4.03 25.91 10.07
C ALA A 365 -3.05 24.88 10.68
N ASP A 366 -3.16 24.63 11.98
CA ASP A 366 -2.40 23.59 12.67
C ASP A 366 -3.18 22.28 12.69
N TRP A 367 -2.55 21.21 12.21
CA TRP A 367 -3.21 19.91 12.02
C TRP A 367 -3.64 19.26 13.34
N GLN A 368 -2.97 19.59 14.44
CA GLN A 368 -3.27 19.09 15.79
C GLN A 368 -4.62 19.59 16.28
N ASP A 369 -4.98 20.82 15.91
CA ASP A 369 -6.23 21.49 16.30
C ASP A 369 -7.42 21.06 15.43
N GLY A 370 -7.15 20.39 14.31
CA GLY A 370 -8.14 19.97 13.33
C GLY A 370 -8.41 18.47 13.31
N PHE A 371 -9.25 18.07 12.33
CA PHE A 371 -9.58 16.69 12.06
C PHE A 371 -9.69 16.42 10.55
N MET A 372 -10.45 15.39 10.13
CA MET A 372 -10.36 14.85 8.77
C MET A 372 -11.23 15.63 7.78
N GLY A 373 -10.71 15.94 6.59
CA GLY A 373 -11.49 16.58 5.53
C GLY A 373 -12.65 15.70 5.08
N VAL A 374 -12.34 14.51 4.56
CA VAL A 374 -13.28 13.43 4.29
C VAL A 374 -12.83 12.19 5.05
N LEU A 375 -13.75 11.58 5.80
CA LEU A 375 -13.55 10.33 6.52
C LEU A 375 -14.46 9.27 5.92
N ALA A 376 -13.88 8.19 5.38
CA ALA A 376 -14.62 7.02 4.90
C ALA A 376 -14.40 5.84 5.85
N MET A 377 -15.48 5.30 6.41
CA MET A 377 -15.46 4.17 7.34
C MET A 377 -16.46 3.11 6.88
N ASP A 378 -15.98 1.88 6.65
CA ASP A 378 -16.79 0.76 6.16
C ASP A 378 -17.61 1.12 4.91
N SER A 379 -17.03 1.95 4.03
CA SER A 379 -17.76 2.57 2.92
C SER A 379 -16.89 2.64 1.67
N ARG A 380 -17.37 2.05 0.57
CA ARG A 380 -16.74 2.17 -0.74
C ARG A 380 -17.25 3.42 -1.47
N ILE A 381 -16.44 4.47 -1.49
CA ILE A 381 -16.83 5.80 -2.01
C ILE A 381 -15.91 6.31 -3.14
N VAL A 382 -16.32 7.42 -3.76
CA VAL A 382 -15.48 8.20 -4.67
C VAL A 382 -15.27 9.60 -4.10
N VAL A 383 -14.01 10.03 -3.96
CA VAL A 383 -13.63 11.40 -3.60
C VAL A 383 -12.85 12.00 -4.77
N GLN A 384 -13.41 13.03 -5.41
CA GLN A 384 -12.80 13.60 -6.62
C GLN A 384 -12.91 15.11 -6.77
N HIS A 385 -12.01 15.69 -7.58
CA HIS A 385 -12.05 17.11 -7.98
C HIS A 385 -12.20 18.07 -6.79
N SER A 386 -11.70 17.70 -5.62
CA SER A 386 -11.89 18.42 -4.36
C SER A 386 -10.60 19.10 -3.91
N THR A 387 -10.75 20.18 -3.15
CA THR A 387 -9.64 20.96 -2.60
C THR A 387 -9.69 20.90 -1.08
N PHE A 388 -8.55 20.60 -0.47
CA PHE A 388 -8.38 20.49 0.97
C PHE A 388 -7.25 21.41 1.40
N THR A 389 -7.54 22.33 2.32
CA THR A 389 -6.57 23.25 2.91
C THR A 389 -6.61 23.10 4.42
N GLY A 390 -5.46 22.87 5.05
CA GLY A 390 -5.38 22.67 6.50
C GLY A 390 -6.06 21.39 6.98
N GLY A 391 -6.33 21.34 8.29
CA GLY A 391 -6.89 20.19 8.98
C GLY A 391 -5.85 19.10 9.27
N ARG A 392 -6.32 17.96 9.79
CA ARG A 392 -5.45 16.84 10.17
C ARG A 392 -5.04 16.01 8.97
N ASP A 393 -6.00 15.31 8.36
CA ASP A 393 -5.77 14.54 7.15
C ASP A 393 -6.84 14.92 6.11
N ALA A 394 -6.50 15.03 4.83
CA ALA A 394 -7.47 15.46 3.81
C ALA A 394 -8.49 14.34 3.49
N VAL A 395 -8.02 13.13 3.21
CA VAL A 395 -8.88 11.93 3.09
C VAL A 395 -8.36 10.82 3.99
N TYR A 396 -9.15 10.45 4.99
CA TYR A 396 -8.89 9.34 5.90
C TYR A 396 -9.81 8.15 5.56
N THR A 397 -9.26 6.94 5.59
CA THR A 397 -10.03 5.72 5.34
C THR A 397 -9.79 4.67 6.40
N HIS A 398 -10.85 3.95 6.74
CA HIS A 398 -10.83 2.84 7.68
C HIS A 398 -11.79 1.75 7.21
N HIS A 399 -11.27 0.56 6.88
CA HIS A 399 -12.06 -0.55 6.32
C HIS A 399 -12.91 -0.15 5.09
N ALA A 400 -12.42 0.78 4.27
CA ALA A 400 -13.17 1.37 3.15
C ALA A 400 -12.78 0.74 1.80
N ASP A 401 -12.71 -0.59 1.73
CA ASP A 401 -12.10 -1.32 0.62
C ASP A 401 -12.69 -0.93 -0.75
N GLY A 402 -11.81 -0.82 -1.75
CA GLY A 402 -12.22 -0.52 -3.12
C GLY A 402 -12.59 0.94 -3.40
N LEU A 403 -12.35 1.87 -2.47
CA LEU A 403 -12.59 3.30 -2.69
C LEU A 403 -11.68 3.88 -3.78
N VAL A 404 -12.09 5.04 -4.32
CA VAL A 404 -11.31 5.80 -5.29
C VAL A 404 -11.12 7.24 -4.83
N VAL A 405 -9.86 7.67 -4.72
CA VAL A 405 -9.46 9.05 -4.40
C VAL A 405 -8.69 9.61 -5.58
N ARG A 406 -9.27 10.56 -6.32
CA ARG A 406 -8.64 11.05 -7.55
C ARG A 406 -8.80 12.53 -7.84
N ASP A 407 -7.86 13.09 -8.60
CA ASP A 407 -7.99 14.44 -9.14
C ASP A 407 -8.19 15.54 -8.06
N ASN A 408 -7.67 15.33 -6.85
CA ASN A 408 -7.79 16.25 -5.72
C ASN A 408 -6.53 17.11 -5.52
N ARG A 409 -6.70 18.25 -4.84
CA ARG A 409 -5.62 19.15 -4.41
C ARG A 409 -5.62 19.26 -2.89
N MET A 410 -4.46 19.04 -2.27
CA MET A 410 -4.34 18.92 -0.82
C MET A 410 -3.09 19.67 -0.32
N THR A 411 -3.24 20.58 0.63
CA THR A 411 -2.09 21.34 1.15
C THR A 411 -2.16 21.76 2.61
N GLY A 412 -1.04 21.65 3.32
CA GLY A 412 -0.91 22.13 4.70
C GLY A 412 -1.56 21.23 5.75
N MET A 413 -1.49 19.91 5.58
CA MET A 413 -2.00 18.93 6.54
C MET A 413 -0.97 17.86 6.87
N ARG A 414 -1.24 17.06 7.91
CA ARG A 414 -0.40 15.92 8.27
C ARG A 414 -0.36 14.91 7.12
N PHE A 415 -1.51 14.32 6.75
CA PHE A 415 -1.59 13.36 5.64
C PHE A 415 -2.58 13.79 4.55
N ALA A 416 -2.17 13.75 3.28
CA ALA A 416 -3.09 14.06 2.20
C ALA A 416 -4.08 12.89 1.97
N VAL A 417 -3.56 11.67 1.78
CA VAL A 417 -4.37 10.44 1.78
C VAL A 417 -3.85 9.49 2.83
N HIS A 418 -4.71 9.10 3.77
CA HIS A 418 -4.40 8.24 4.90
C HIS A 418 -5.27 6.99 4.87
N GLU A 419 -4.70 5.87 4.41
CA GLU A 419 -5.39 4.59 4.36
C GLU A 419 -5.02 3.72 5.58
N MET A 420 -6.02 3.35 6.38
CA MET A 420 -5.90 2.36 7.44
C MET A 420 -6.80 1.15 7.13
N TYR A 421 -6.23 -0.06 7.16
CA TYR A 421 -6.95 -1.34 6.97
C TYR A 421 -7.76 -1.41 5.68
N THR A 422 -7.35 -0.63 4.67
CA THR A 422 -8.12 -0.43 3.46
C THR A 422 -7.35 -0.99 2.26
N SER A 423 -7.94 -1.98 1.60
CA SER A 423 -7.42 -2.73 0.47
C SER A 423 -8.13 -2.37 -0.84
N GLU A 424 -7.55 -2.79 -1.95
CA GLU A 424 -8.13 -2.69 -3.29
C GLU A 424 -8.45 -1.25 -3.75
N THR A 425 -7.76 -0.26 -3.19
CA THR A 425 -8.02 1.16 -3.48
C THR A 425 -7.40 1.64 -4.78
N LEU A 426 -7.89 2.77 -5.28
CA LEU A 426 -7.21 3.55 -6.32
C LEU A 426 -6.99 4.99 -5.83
N VAL A 427 -5.73 5.36 -5.66
CA VAL A 427 -5.30 6.74 -5.37
C VAL A 427 -4.62 7.29 -6.61
N ALA A 428 -5.31 8.13 -7.37
CA ALA A 428 -4.89 8.51 -8.72
C ALA A 428 -4.88 10.02 -9.00
N ASN A 429 -3.80 10.53 -9.61
CA ASN A 429 -3.73 11.90 -10.09
C ASN A 429 -4.07 12.98 -9.04
N ASN A 430 -3.71 12.75 -7.78
CA ASN A 430 -3.83 13.75 -6.73
C ASN A 430 -2.57 14.61 -6.66
N THR A 431 -2.73 15.88 -6.26
CA THR A 431 -1.62 16.79 -5.99
C THR A 431 -1.60 17.13 -4.50
N ALA A 432 -0.52 16.75 -3.81
CA ALA A 432 -0.29 17.06 -2.40
C ALA A 432 0.97 17.92 -2.23
N ARG A 433 0.91 18.89 -1.31
CA ARG A 433 2.05 19.77 -1.04
C ARG A 433 2.08 20.25 0.41
N ASP A 434 3.27 20.41 0.97
CA ASP A 434 3.48 20.96 2.31
C ASP A 434 2.73 20.07 3.34
N THR A 435 3.07 18.78 3.35
CA THR A 435 2.47 17.78 4.24
C THR A 435 3.52 16.98 5.02
N ASP A 436 3.13 16.35 6.13
CA ASP A 436 4.02 15.38 6.81
C ASP A 436 4.20 14.14 5.93
N ILE A 437 3.10 13.57 5.40
CA ILE A 437 3.15 12.52 4.37
C ILE A 437 2.12 12.82 3.27
N GLY A 438 2.49 12.74 2.00
CA GLY A 438 1.55 12.92 0.90
C GLY A 438 0.50 11.81 0.88
N ILE A 439 0.95 10.58 0.64
CA ILE A 439 0.08 9.40 0.62
C ILE A 439 0.66 8.33 1.54
N VAL A 440 -0.13 7.85 2.49
CA VAL A 440 0.29 6.82 3.44
C VAL A 440 -0.69 5.65 3.43
N VAL A 441 -0.15 4.46 3.22
CA VAL A 441 -0.88 3.18 3.27
C VAL A 441 -0.39 2.39 4.48
N MET A 442 -1.24 2.19 5.47
CA MET A 442 -0.87 1.58 6.75
C MET A 442 -1.69 0.35 7.08
N THR A 443 -1.19 -0.41 8.06
CA THR A 443 -1.85 -1.55 8.72
C THR A 443 -2.09 -2.79 7.84
N ARG A 444 -1.13 -3.02 6.95
CA ARG A 444 -0.94 -4.24 6.13
C ARG A 444 -2.06 -4.58 5.12
N PRO A 445 -2.60 -3.63 4.33
CA PRO A 445 -3.60 -3.90 3.31
C PRO A 445 -2.99 -4.58 2.09
N ARG A 446 -3.82 -4.90 1.09
CA ARG A 446 -3.35 -5.48 -0.17
C ARG A 446 -3.95 -4.81 -1.40
N SER A 447 -3.25 -4.96 -2.52
CA SER A 447 -3.80 -4.67 -3.86
C SER A 447 -4.18 -3.20 -4.06
N ASN A 448 -3.54 -2.27 -3.37
CA ASN A 448 -3.75 -0.83 -3.55
C ASN A 448 -2.97 -0.35 -4.78
N VAL A 449 -3.58 0.57 -5.52
CA VAL A 449 -2.98 1.17 -6.73
C VAL A 449 -2.81 2.67 -6.49
N ILE A 450 -1.55 3.11 -6.44
CA ILE A 450 -1.14 4.51 -6.22
C ILE A 450 -0.45 5.00 -7.49
N ILE A 451 -1.18 5.74 -8.33
CA ILE A 451 -0.69 6.11 -9.66
C ILE A 451 -0.84 7.58 -10.00
N GLU A 452 0.10 8.11 -10.78
CA GLU A 452 -0.02 9.47 -11.38
C GLU A 452 -0.08 10.61 -10.34
N ASN A 453 0.23 10.35 -9.06
CA ASN A 453 0.17 11.36 -8.01
C ASN A 453 1.41 12.26 -8.03
N ARG A 454 1.22 13.52 -7.64
CA ARG A 454 2.27 14.52 -7.50
C ARG A 454 2.38 14.92 -6.03
N VAL A 455 3.54 14.73 -5.42
CA VAL A 455 3.80 15.15 -4.03
C VAL A 455 5.07 15.97 -3.95
N SER A 456 5.00 17.12 -3.29
CA SER A 456 6.17 17.99 -3.15
C SER A 456 6.25 18.77 -1.85
N ALA A 457 7.48 19.14 -1.46
CA ALA A 457 7.76 19.90 -0.25
C ALA A 457 7.17 19.26 1.02
N SER A 458 7.18 17.93 1.08
CA SER A 458 6.67 17.16 2.21
C SER A 458 7.79 16.41 2.93
N ASP A 459 7.53 15.97 4.17
CA ASP A 459 8.48 15.13 4.91
C ASP A 459 8.62 13.75 4.22
N VAL A 460 7.52 13.12 3.84
CA VAL A 460 7.52 11.91 3.00
C VAL A 460 6.57 12.10 1.82
N GLY A 461 7.02 11.83 0.60
CA GLY A 461 6.17 11.88 -0.59
C GLY A 461 5.08 10.80 -0.55
N ILE A 462 5.48 9.54 -0.64
CA ILE A 462 4.57 8.38 -0.57
C ILE A 462 5.17 7.31 0.34
N SER A 463 4.37 6.75 1.24
CA SER A 463 4.74 5.60 2.08
C SER A 463 3.76 4.46 1.87
N VAL A 464 4.24 3.36 1.29
CA VAL A 464 3.38 2.21 0.96
C VAL A 464 3.68 1.08 1.93
N GLY A 465 2.69 0.68 2.73
CA GLY A 465 2.70 -0.53 3.55
C GLY A 465 1.86 -1.65 2.95
N GLY A 466 1.86 -2.83 3.60
CA GLY A 466 1.05 -3.97 3.17
C GLY A 466 1.68 -4.81 2.08
N SER A 467 0.89 -5.29 1.13
CA SER A 467 1.37 -6.24 0.13
C SER A 467 0.72 -6.13 -1.24
N SER A 468 1.37 -6.69 -2.25
CA SER A 468 0.82 -6.84 -3.61
C SER A 468 0.22 -5.55 -4.18
N SER A 469 0.86 -4.41 -3.90
CA SER A 469 0.39 -3.08 -4.31
C SER A 469 1.22 -2.56 -5.48
N LEU A 470 0.68 -1.59 -6.21
CA LEU A 470 1.35 -0.93 -7.32
C LEU A 470 1.47 0.56 -7.02
N ALA A 471 2.71 1.06 -6.94
CA ALA A 471 2.98 2.49 -6.93
C ALA A 471 3.74 2.86 -8.21
N ALA A 472 3.05 3.50 -9.15
CA ALA A 472 3.64 3.77 -10.45
C ALA A 472 3.29 5.14 -11.04
N ASN A 473 4.16 5.66 -11.91
CA ASN A 473 3.94 6.96 -12.56
C ASN A 473 3.76 8.14 -11.58
N ASN A 474 4.22 8.04 -10.33
CA ASN A 474 4.16 9.15 -9.37
C ASN A 474 5.34 10.10 -9.58
N THR A 475 5.15 11.39 -9.29
CA THR A 475 6.19 12.43 -9.33
C THR A 475 6.40 13.01 -7.92
N LEU A 476 7.59 12.81 -7.35
CA LEU A 476 7.92 13.10 -5.96
C LEU A 476 9.11 14.05 -5.91
N VAL A 477 8.85 15.30 -5.55
CA VAL A 477 9.81 16.40 -5.75
C VAL A 477 10.09 17.16 -4.47
N ALA A 478 11.36 17.39 -4.14
CA ALA A 478 11.76 18.22 -3.01
C ALA A 478 11.14 17.79 -1.66
N ASN A 479 11.07 16.48 -1.42
CA ASN A 479 10.66 15.92 -0.13
C ASN A 479 11.89 15.54 0.69
N ARG A 480 11.76 15.38 2.02
CA ARG A 480 12.84 14.76 2.82
C ARG A 480 13.03 13.30 2.39
N TYR A 481 11.95 12.54 2.29
CA TYR A 481 11.96 11.21 1.69
C TYR A 481 11.01 11.19 0.49
N GLY A 482 11.52 10.82 -0.69
CA GLY A 482 10.69 10.68 -1.88
C GLY A 482 9.64 9.57 -1.67
N MET A 483 10.09 8.33 -1.55
CA MET A 483 9.18 7.19 -1.31
C MET A 483 9.70 6.19 -0.29
N ASP A 484 8.84 5.74 0.61
CA ASP A 484 9.09 4.63 1.54
C ASP A 484 8.46 3.32 1.07
N LEU A 485 9.31 2.30 0.90
CA LEU A 485 9.00 0.99 0.35
C LEU A 485 8.75 -0.01 1.49
N GLY A 486 7.73 0.25 2.29
CA GLY A 486 7.36 -0.57 3.46
C GLY A 486 6.55 -1.83 3.14
N ALA A 487 6.00 -1.92 1.93
CA ALA A 487 5.18 -3.03 1.48
C ALA A 487 6.03 -4.25 1.09
N GLN A 488 5.39 -5.40 0.96
CA GLN A 488 5.99 -6.63 0.42
C GLN A 488 5.34 -7.00 -0.90
N ARG A 489 6.02 -7.79 -1.73
CA ARG A 489 5.47 -8.33 -2.99
C ARG A 489 4.88 -7.26 -3.93
N SER A 490 5.28 -6.00 -3.75
CA SER A 490 4.70 -4.85 -4.42
C SER A 490 5.60 -4.37 -5.56
N THR A 491 5.01 -3.64 -6.50
CA THR A 491 5.73 -3.08 -7.65
C THR A 491 5.81 -1.57 -7.53
N PHE A 492 7.03 -1.05 -7.65
CA PHE A 492 7.35 0.37 -7.67
C PHE A 492 8.02 0.68 -9.00
N ALA A 493 7.29 1.30 -9.92
CA ALA A 493 7.77 1.47 -11.28
C ALA A 493 7.44 2.80 -11.93
N HIS A 494 8.30 3.30 -12.82
CA HIS A 494 8.00 4.52 -13.61
C HIS A 494 7.78 5.78 -12.76
N ASN A 495 8.25 5.77 -11.51
CA ASN A 495 8.17 6.93 -10.63
C ASN A 495 9.34 7.90 -10.93
N VAL A 496 9.07 9.19 -10.81
CA VAL A 496 10.05 10.27 -10.98
C VAL A 496 10.30 10.89 -9.62
N LEU A 497 11.52 10.76 -9.10
CA LEU A 497 11.95 11.22 -7.79
C LEU A 497 13.09 12.22 -7.96
N VAL A 498 12.79 13.51 -7.79
CA VAL A 498 13.71 14.60 -8.11
C VAL A 498 13.96 15.52 -6.93
N GLY A 499 15.23 15.79 -6.61
CA GLY A 499 15.58 16.81 -5.64
C GLY A 499 15.18 16.49 -4.19
N ASN A 500 14.98 15.23 -3.82
CA ASN A 500 14.66 14.83 -2.45
C ASN A 500 15.94 14.67 -1.61
N GLU A 501 15.88 14.84 -0.28
CA GLU A 501 17.04 14.54 0.58
C GLU A 501 17.39 13.03 0.50
N VAL A 502 16.37 12.18 0.36
CA VAL A 502 16.50 10.76 0.06
C VAL A 502 15.49 10.38 -1.02
N GLY A 503 15.95 9.79 -2.12
CA GLY A 503 15.05 9.29 -3.18
C GLY A 503 14.14 8.17 -2.66
N LEU A 504 14.74 7.01 -2.34
CA LEU A 504 14.01 5.84 -1.85
C LEU A 504 14.45 5.44 -0.44
N ARG A 505 13.50 5.07 0.41
CA ARG A 505 13.75 4.42 1.70
C ARG A 505 13.17 3.03 1.68
N THR A 506 13.89 2.06 2.25
CA THR A 506 13.36 0.71 2.44
C THR A 506 13.85 0.09 3.74
N GLY A 507 12.90 -0.43 4.53
CA GLY A 507 13.16 -1.11 5.80
C GLY A 507 12.71 -2.57 5.84
N THR A 508 12.19 -3.11 4.74
CA THR A 508 11.65 -4.47 4.74
C THR A 508 12.78 -5.48 4.90
N ILE A 509 12.59 -6.38 5.86
CA ILE A 509 13.58 -7.41 6.20
C ILE A 509 13.57 -8.52 5.12
N VAL A 510 12.45 -8.71 4.41
CA VAL A 510 12.31 -9.66 3.29
C VAL A 510 12.13 -8.88 1.97
N PRO A 511 13.17 -8.76 1.11
CA PRO A 511 13.15 -7.95 -0.11
C PRO A 511 12.33 -8.57 -1.27
N THR A 512 11.01 -8.58 -1.14
CA THR A 512 10.08 -9.17 -2.11
C THR A 512 9.52 -8.18 -3.15
N ASN A 513 9.92 -6.91 -3.06
CA ASN A 513 9.41 -5.85 -3.95
C ASN A 513 10.16 -5.82 -5.27
N ARG A 514 9.44 -5.50 -6.34
CA ARG A 514 10.02 -5.14 -7.64
C ARG A 514 10.14 -3.63 -7.74
N VAL A 515 11.36 -3.13 -7.86
CA VAL A 515 11.65 -1.70 -8.05
C VAL A 515 12.33 -1.56 -9.41
N THR A 516 11.63 -0.99 -10.38
CA THR A 516 12.07 -1.01 -11.78
C THR A 516 11.72 0.27 -12.53
N ASP A 517 12.56 0.69 -13.47
CA ASP A 517 12.22 1.78 -14.40
C ASP A 517 11.84 3.10 -13.70
N ASN A 518 12.42 3.39 -12.53
CA ASN A 518 12.22 4.68 -11.84
C ASN A 518 13.34 5.66 -12.22
N ASP A 519 13.00 6.95 -12.28
CA ASP A 519 13.93 8.04 -12.53
C ASP A 519 14.27 8.75 -11.22
N LEU A 520 15.47 8.51 -10.68
CA LEU A 520 16.00 9.13 -9.47
C LEU A 520 17.08 10.14 -9.84
N VAL A 521 16.76 11.42 -9.81
CA VAL A 521 17.65 12.50 -10.30
C VAL A 521 17.83 13.57 -9.22
N ASP A 522 19.04 14.07 -9.05
CA ASP A 522 19.38 15.18 -8.13
C ASP A 522 18.95 14.98 -6.66
N ASN A 523 18.83 13.73 -6.19
CA ASN A 523 18.57 13.46 -4.77
C ASN A 523 19.88 13.49 -3.98
N ASP A 524 19.90 14.06 -2.77
CA ASP A 524 21.13 14.14 -1.94
C ASP A 524 21.67 12.75 -1.61
N ARG A 525 20.76 11.80 -1.37
CA ARG A 525 21.04 10.37 -1.29
C ARG A 525 20.06 9.61 -2.16
N TYR A 526 20.57 8.68 -2.97
CA TYR A 526 19.73 7.84 -3.82
C TYR A 526 18.80 6.94 -2.99
N VAL A 527 19.38 6.19 -2.06
CA VAL A 527 18.65 5.19 -1.27
C VAL A 527 19.14 5.18 0.18
N ASP A 528 18.18 5.06 1.09
CA ASP A 528 18.40 4.73 2.49
C ASP A 528 17.82 3.34 2.80
N THR A 529 18.58 2.53 3.53
CA THR A 529 18.21 1.14 3.83
C THR A 529 18.36 0.82 5.30
N GLY A 530 17.37 0.11 5.84
CA GLY A 530 17.53 -0.60 7.11
C GLY A 530 18.47 -1.81 7.01
N ARG A 531 18.64 -2.53 8.13
CA ARG A 531 19.35 -3.84 8.14
C ARG A 531 18.55 -4.86 7.31
N GLY A 532 19.24 -5.83 6.72
CA GLY A 532 18.58 -6.90 5.95
C GLY A 532 19.45 -7.43 4.82
N PRO A 533 18.96 -8.41 4.05
CA PRO A 533 19.69 -8.98 2.93
C PRO A 533 19.76 -7.98 1.76
N VAL A 534 20.60 -8.30 0.78
CA VAL A 534 20.77 -7.48 -0.43
C VAL A 534 19.46 -7.44 -1.22
N ARG A 535 19.06 -6.26 -1.67
CA ARG A 535 17.95 -6.03 -2.58
C ARG A 535 18.48 -5.91 -4.01
N VAL A 536 17.79 -6.55 -4.95
CA VAL A 536 18.13 -6.50 -6.37
C VAL A 536 17.00 -5.79 -7.11
N TRP A 537 17.34 -4.67 -7.74
CA TRP A 537 16.47 -3.81 -8.55
C TRP A 537 16.99 -3.81 -9.99
N THR A 538 16.17 -3.36 -10.93
CA THR A 538 16.44 -3.48 -12.36
C THR A 538 16.03 -2.20 -13.09
N GLY A 539 16.80 -1.71 -14.05
CA GLY A 539 16.27 -0.73 -15.01
C GLY A 539 16.03 0.67 -14.47
N ASN A 540 16.52 1.05 -13.28
CA ASN A 540 16.32 2.42 -12.79
C ASN A 540 17.38 3.36 -13.37
N HIS A 541 17.00 4.61 -13.55
CA HIS A 541 17.91 5.70 -13.92
C HIS A 541 18.27 6.49 -12.66
N TRP A 542 19.56 6.75 -12.45
CA TRP A 542 20.10 7.34 -11.21
C TRP A 542 20.79 8.69 -11.46
N GLY A 543 20.35 9.40 -12.51
CA GLY A 543 21.08 10.53 -13.07
C GLY A 543 22.32 10.07 -13.85
N THR A 544 23.24 11.00 -14.10
CA THR A 544 24.44 10.71 -14.89
C THR A 544 25.37 9.74 -14.16
N LEU A 545 25.46 8.52 -14.67
CA LEU A 545 26.32 7.48 -14.13
C LEU A 545 27.55 7.22 -15.02
N PRO A 546 28.71 6.86 -14.43
CA PRO A 546 29.90 6.47 -15.15
C PRO A 546 29.77 5.00 -15.57
N GLY A 547 30.19 4.74 -16.80
CA GLY A 547 30.17 3.43 -17.41
C GLY A 547 30.03 3.57 -18.92
N ARG A 548 30.02 2.44 -19.62
CA ARG A 548 29.78 2.37 -21.05
C ARG A 548 28.54 1.52 -21.28
N ASP A 549 27.81 1.88 -22.32
CA ASP A 549 26.78 1.09 -22.96
C ASP A 549 27.41 0.65 -24.30
N THR A 550 28.01 -0.53 -24.33
CA THR A 550 28.84 -0.98 -25.46
C THR A 550 27.98 -1.59 -26.58
N ASP A 551 26.85 -2.19 -26.23
CA ASP A 551 25.89 -2.77 -27.17
C ASP A 551 24.73 -1.84 -27.55
N ALA A 552 24.70 -0.63 -26.98
CA ALA A 552 23.74 0.44 -27.27
C ALA A 552 22.30 0.04 -26.93
N ASP A 553 22.11 -0.72 -25.86
CA ASP A 553 20.79 -1.20 -25.40
C ASP A 553 20.09 -0.22 -24.45
N GLY A 554 20.74 0.90 -24.11
CA GLY A 554 20.25 1.92 -23.18
C GLY A 554 20.52 1.60 -21.71
N ARG A 555 21.38 0.62 -21.42
CA ARG A 555 21.83 0.26 -20.08
C ARG A 555 23.34 0.36 -19.98
N ILE A 556 23.81 0.59 -18.76
CA ILE A 556 25.23 0.61 -18.50
C ILE A 556 25.71 -0.83 -18.28
N ASP A 557 26.83 -1.21 -18.89
CA ASP A 557 27.48 -2.52 -18.81
C ASP A 557 28.10 -2.83 -17.42
N ARG A 558 27.46 -2.39 -16.34
CA ARG A 558 27.79 -2.75 -14.96
C ARG A 558 26.60 -2.55 -14.04
N ALA A 559 26.51 -3.42 -13.03
CA ALA A 559 25.61 -3.19 -11.92
C ALA A 559 25.99 -1.93 -11.11
N PHE A 560 24.99 -1.16 -10.73
CA PHE A 560 25.10 0.04 -9.90
C PHE A 560 24.72 -0.26 -8.44
N ARG A 561 25.50 0.25 -7.47
CA ARG A 561 25.24 0.02 -6.04
C ARG A 561 24.90 1.34 -5.34
N PRO A 562 23.64 1.81 -5.36
CA PRO A 562 23.28 3.14 -4.84
C PRO A 562 23.56 3.33 -3.34
N THR A 563 23.71 2.23 -2.59
CA THR A 563 24.09 2.23 -1.15
C THR A 563 25.56 1.89 -0.91
N GLY A 564 26.33 1.63 -1.97
CA GLY A 564 27.74 1.26 -1.88
C GLY A 564 28.65 2.46 -1.58
N PRO A 565 29.82 2.26 -0.96
CA PRO A 565 30.70 3.35 -0.52
C PRO A 565 31.26 4.21 -1.66
N VAL A 566 31.30 3.68 -2.89
CA VAL A 566 31.77 4.42 -4.08
C VAL A 566 30.59 4.94 -4.89
N ASP A 567 29.68 4.05 -5.31
CA ASP A 567 28.57 4.38 -6.22
C ASP A 567 27.57 5.39 -5.62
N SER A 568 27.42 5.44 -4.29
CA SER A 568 26.51 6.40 -3.59
C SER A 568 26.92 7.87 -3.67
N VAL A 569 28.17 8.16 -4.07
CA VAL A 569 28.73 9.52 -4.16
C VAL A 569 29.18 9.89 -5.58
N VAL A 570 28.89 9.04 -6.56
CA VAL A 570 29.33 9.21 -7.95
C VAL A 570 28.80 10.48 -8.60
N GLY A 571 27.55 10.87 -8.34
CA GLY A 571 27.00 12.14 -8.84
C GLY A 571 27.49 13.39 -8.11
N ARG A 572 28.28 13.25 -7.03
CA ARG A 572 28.71 14.35 -6.16
C ARG A 572 30.23 14.50 -6.02
N SER A 573 31.00 13.58 -6.59
CA SER A 573 32.46 13.56 -6.47
C SER A 573 33.12 13.11 -7.77
N ASP A 574 33.92 14.01 -8.35
CA ASP A 574 34.64 13.77 -9.62
C ASP A 574 35.54 12.53 -9.56
N GLY A 575 36.16 12.27 -8.39
CA GLY A 575 37.02 11.12 -8.17
C GLY A 575 36.26 9.79 -8.06
N ALA A 576 35.00 9.83 -7.61
CA ALA A 576 34.20 8.62 -7.41
C ALA A 576 33.87 7.92 -8.73
N ALA A 577 33.65 8.67 -9.80
CA ALA A 577 33.41 8.10 -11.13
C ALA A 577 34.62 7.29 -11.66
N THR A 578 35.83 7.83 -11.48
CA THR A 578 37.07 7.14 -11.85
C THR A 578 37.30 5.91 -10.96
N LEU A 579 37.07 6.03 -9.66
CA LEU A 579 37.24 4.92 -8.72
C LEU A 579 36.24 3.78 -8.99
N ALA A 580 34.98 4.12 -9.32
CA ALA A 580 33.90 3.18 -9.61
C ALA A 580 34.18 2.25 -10.80
N THR A 581 35.03 2.69 -11.73
CA THR A 581 35.44 1.95 -12.93
C THR A 581 36.83 1.31 -12.80
N SER A 582 37.49 1.46 -11.64
CA SER A 582 38.85 0.94 -11.43
C SER A 582 38.89 -0.60 -11.27
N PRO A 583 39.95 -1.27 -11.76
CA PRO A 583 40.11 -2.72 -11.59
C PRO A 583 40.06 -3.19 -10.13
N ALA A 584 40.57 -2.39 -9.20
CA ALA A 584 40.58 -2.70 -7.77
C ALA A 584 39.15 -2.80 -7.19
N VAL A 585 38.28 -1.84 -7.54
CA VAL A 585 36.88 -1.86 -7.12
C VAL A 585 36.13 -3.02 -7.79
N THR A 586 36.41 -3.31 -9.05
CA THR A 586 35.82 -4.47 -9.75
C THR A 586 36.20 -5.79 -9.09
N MET A 587 37.48 -6.01 -8.78
CA MET A 587 37.94 -7.21 -8.07
C MET A 587 37.32 -7.34 -6.68
N LEU A 588 37.24 -6.23 -5.92
CA LEU A 588 36.59 -6.22 -4.61
C LEU A 588 35.10 -6.60 -4.71
N ARG A 589 34.38 -6.08 -5.71
CA ARG A 589 32.97 -6.41 -5.95
C ARG A 589 32.78 -7.88 -6.31
N GLN A 590 33.66 -8.47 -7.13
CA GLN A 590 33.63 -9.90 -7.45
C GLN A 590 33.85 -10.76 -6.20
N PHE A 591 34.79 -10.36 -5.34
CA PHE A 591 35.03 -11.02 -4.07
C PHE A 591 33.83 -10.92 -3.12
N GLN A 592 33.24 -9.72 -2.97
CA GLN A 592 32.03 -9.51 -2.15
C GLN A 592 30.80 -10.26 -2.70
N ALA A 593 30.69 -10.45 -4.01
CA ALA A 593 29.61 -11.23 -4.60
C ALA A 593 29.73 -12.73 -4.26
N ALA A 594 30.97 -13.24 -4.23
CA ALA A 594 31.30 -14.63 -3.92
C ALA A 594 31.29 -14.97 -2.42
N VAL A 595 31.50 -13.98 -1.53
CA VAL A 595 31.54 -14.19 -0.08
C VAL A 595 30.29 -13.56 0.57
N PRO A 596 29.29 -14.36 1.00
CA PRO A 596 28.00 -13.88 1.48
C PRO A 596 28.09 -12.87 2.63
N GLY A 597 28.97 -13.14 3.61
CA GLY A 597 29.16 -12.28 4.79
C GLY A 597 29.84 -10.94 4.53
N LEU A 598 30.31 -10.68 3.31
CA LEU A 598 31.02 -9.45 2.93
C LEU A 598 30.21 -8.51 2.03
N ARG A 599 28.94 -8.85 1.75
CA ARG A 599 28.03 -7.99 0.99
C ARG A 599 27.65 -6.77 1.83
N SER A 600 28.38 -5.67 1.65
CA SER A 600 28.15 -4.41 2.39
C SER A 600 27.09 -3.50 1.76
N ALA A 601 26.76 -3.71 0.48
CA ALA A 601 25.75 -2.92 -0.24
C ALA A 601 24.38 -3.58 -0.09
N ASN A 602 23.41 -2.84 0.42
CA ASN A 602 22.05 -3.33 0.67
C ASN A 602 21.15 -3.27 -0.56
N VAL A 603 21.59 -2.60 -1.63
CA VAL A 603 20.89 -2.47 -2.91
C VAL A 603 21.86 -2.57 -4.08
N ILE A 604 21.46 -3.35 -5.09
CA ILE A 604 22.13 -3.47 -6.38
C ILE A 604 21.06 -3.24 -7.46
N ASP A 605 21.33 -2.33 -8.39
CA ASP A 605 20.63 -2.25 -9.67
C ASP A 605 21.48 -3.01 -10.71
N ASP A 606 20.94 -4.08 -11.29
CA ASP A 606 21.69 -4.92 -12.24
C ASP A 606 21.72 -4.37 -13.66
N GLU A 607 20.73 -3.56 -14.02
CA GLU A 607 20.52 -3.01 -15.35
C GLU A 607 20.27 -1.49 -15.31
N PRO A 608 21.19 -0.68 -14.72
CA PRO A 608 20.95 0.75 -14.59
C PRO A 608 20.88 1.42 -15.97
N ARG A 609 19.86 2.26 -16.18
CA ARG A 609 19.65 2.94 -17.47
C ARG A 609 20.60 4.11 -17.66
N THR A 610 20.99 4.35 -18.91
CA THR A 610 21.78 5.52 -19.31
C THR A 610 20.94 6.80 -19.32
N ASP A 611 19.70 6.70 -19.80
CA ASP A 611 18.77 7.81 -19.96
C ASP A 611 17.53 7.66 -19.06
N PRO A 612 16.82 8.76 -18.74
CA PRO A 612 15.54 8.69 -18.06
C PRO A 612 14.50 7.86 -18.81
N VAL A 613 13.60 7.23 -18.07
CA VAL A 613 12.41 6.55 -18.61
C VAL A 613 11.36 7.59 -19.03
N HIS A 614 11.23 8.68 -18.26
CA HIS A 614 10.31 9.79 -18.51
C HIS A 614 11.05 11.14 -18.56
N PRO A 615 11.82 11.43 -19.62
CA PRO A 615 12.64 12.63 -19.71
C PRO A 615 11.83 13.93 -19.55
N ASP A 616 10.63 14.01 -20.14
CA ASP A 616 9.77 15.20 -20.04
C ASP A 616 9.30 15.46 -18.60
N ARG A 617 8.95 14.39 -17.85
CA ARG A 617 8.53 14.50 -16.45
C ARG A 617 9.69 14.87 -15.54
N VAL A 618 10.88 14.35 -15.82
CA VAL A 618 12.12 14.73 -15.11
C VAL A 618 12.42 16.22 -15.35
N ALA A 619 12.40 16.68 -16.59
CA ALA A 619 12.65 18.08 -16.92
C ALA A 619 11.64 19.04 -16.26
N ALA A 620 10.34 18.67 -16.29
CA ALA A 620 9.30 19.42 -15.59
C ALA A 620 9.53 19.48 -14.07
N ALA A 621 9.91 18.36 -13.45
CA ALA A 621 10.20 18.29 -12.03
C ALA A 621 11.43 19.13 -11.63
N GLN A 622 12.52 19.08 -12.41
CA GLN A 622 13.72 19.89 -12.16
C GLN A 622 13.45 21.40 -12.28
N ASN A 623 12.63 21.81 -13.26
CA ASN A 623 12.21 23.21 -13.40
C ASN A 623 11.40 23.70 -12.19
N ALA A 624 10.54 22.85 -11.63
CA ALA A 624 9.78 23.16 -10.41
C ALA A 624 10.73 23.39 -9.22
N THR A 625 11.70 22.50 -9.00
CA THR A 625 12.71 22.64 -7.95
C THR A 625 13.53 23.94 -8.11
N ALA A 626 13.96 24.28 -9.32
CA ALA A 626 14.75 25.48 -9.59
C ALA A 626 13.96 26.79 -9.34
N ALA A 627 12.65 26.78 -9.58
CA ALA A 627 11.77 27.94 -9.36
C ALA A 627 11.34 28.12 -7.89
N GLY A 628 11.67 27.18 -7.00
CA GLY A 628 11.09 27.14 -5.64
C GLY A 628 9.57 26.92 -5.63
N ALA A 629 8.99 26.57 -6.78
CA ALA A 629 7.56 26.34 -6.95
C ALA A 629 7.30 24.83 -6.92
N GLY A 630 6.30 24.38 -6.14
CA GLY A 630 5.86 22.98 -6.16
C GLY A 630 5.46 22.53 -7.57
N VAL A 631 5.36 21.20 -7.77
CA VAL A 631 4.97 20.63 -9.05
C VAL A 631 3.58 21.17 -9.43
N SER A 632 3.50 21.91 -10.54
CA SER A 632 2.23 22.42 -11.06
C SER A 632 1.37 21.25 -11.60
N PRO A 633 0.04 21.34 -11.49
CA PRO A 633 -0.90 20.25 -11.81
C PRO A 633 -0.76 19.71 -13.23
#